data_AF-A0A0R1SDV4-F1
#
_entry.id   AF-A0A0R1SDV4-F1
#
_cell.length_a   1.000
_cell.length_b   1.000
_cell.length_c   1.000
_cell.angle_alpha   90.00
_cell.angle_beta   90.00
_cell.angle_gamma   90.00
#
_symmetry.space_group_name_H-M   'P 1'
#
loop_
_entity.id
_entity.type
_entity.pdbx_description
1 polymer ?
#
loop_
_entity_poly.entity_id
_entity_poly.type
_entity_poly.pdbx_seq_one_letter_code
_entity_poly.pdbx_strand_id
1 'polypeptide(L)'
;MKKSLFVVGLASLLVLTGCSTNNGSSSKTSNSDTEKVSKVDSAKAYQKLSDNDKKDVKFEVKKDNDKDNDLTLTIRNNTKKDVKFNQAKFSLMQGDTKKASSVKKGSLIIKAGQEKVVDELFEDISDDILNDGNLNLQYMNGDNVVAQIDLGEKPANSATSQPDTNTDTNQAPSNVQTDTSADNTQTTDSSNDTTDQPTASQDTSNRVVNSPEQAIQMYKTSNGDQSDSSGWTATEGNGGFTINTDSGTAFVSYNGDVTGSNGGTKSYSDYQHVNGN
;
A
#
# COMPACT_ATOMS: atom_id res chain seq x y z
N MET A 1 -77.80 -2.98 29.18
CA MET A 1 -76.74 -2.29 28.41
C MET A 1 -75.38 -2.74 28.96
N LYS A 2 -74.46 -3.15 28.07
CA LYS A 2 -72.99 -2.87 28.04
C LYS A 2 -72.20 -3.06 29.35
N LYS A 3 -71.06 -3.76 29.47
CA LYS A 3 -70.01 -4.25 28.55
C LYS A 3 -69.11 -5.19 29.37
N SER A 4 -68.55 -6.22 28.73
CA SER A 4 -67.59 -7.16 29.33
C SER A 4 -66.16 -6.63 29.32
N LEU A 5 -65.46 -6.79 30.45
CA LEU A 5 -64.00 -6.82 30.54
C LEU A 5 -63.50 -8.19 30.04
N PHE A 6 -62.41 -8.25 29.28
CA PHE A 6 -61.54 -9.42 29.27
C PHE A 6 -60.07 -9.01 29.17
N VAL A 7 -59.28 -9.66 30.00
CA VAL A 7 -57.90 -9.38 30.41
C VAL A 7 -56.99 -10.46 29.81
N VAL A 8 -55.82 -10.01 29.32
CA VAL A 8 -54.48 -10.61 29.35
C VAL A 8 -54.32 -12.14 29.33
N GLY A 9 -53.50 -12.62 28.40
CA GLY A 9 -52.65 -13.80 28.61
C GLY A 9 -52.27 -14.51 27.32
N LEU A 10 -50.97 -14.60 27.00
CA LEU A 10 -50.12 -15.72 27.41
C LEU A 10 -48.86 -15.78 26.54
N ALA A 11 -47.70 -15.75 27.20
CA ALA A 11 -46.38 -15.95 26.62
C ALA A 11 -46.23 -17.35 26.01
N SER A 12 -45.63 -17.45 24.83
CA SER A 12 -45.18 -18.72 24.25
C SER A 12 -43.66 -18.72 24.14
N LEU A 13 -43.02 -19.45 25.07
CA LEU A 13 -41.66 -19.96 24.92
C LEU A 13 -41.67 -21.08 23.87
N LEU A 14 -40.96 -20.89 22.76
CA LEU A 14 -40.64 -21.95 21.82
C LEU A 14 -39.37 -22.67 22.27
N VAL A 15 -39.54 -23.96 22.52
CA VAL A 15 -38.56 -24.90 23.04
C VAL A 15 -37.62 -25.33 21.91
N LEU A 16 -36.31 -25.12 22.10
CA LEU A 16 -35.23 -25.70 21.30
C LEU A 16 -34.87 -27.07 21.88
N THR A 17 -35.28 -28.16 21.23
CA THR A 17 -34.72 -29.50 21.48
C THR A 17 -34.40 -30.16 20.14
N GLY A 18 -33.11 -30.37 19.90
CA GLY A 18 -32.57 -31.13 18.77
C GLY A 18 -31.20 -31.70 19.11
N CYS A 19 -31.11 -32.46 20.21
CA CYS A 19 -29.95 -33.28 20.52
C CYS A 19 -29.86 -34.47 19.55
N SER A 20 -28.72 -34.56 18.89
CA SER A 20 -28.23 -35.69 18.09
C SER A 20 -27.87 -36.88 18.98
N THR A 21 -28.39 -38.08 18.69
CA THR A 21 -27.88 -39.37 19.21
C THR A 21 -28.12 -40.54 18.23
N ASN A 22 -27.02 -40.99 17.60
CA ASN A 22 -26.45 -42.35 17.53
C ASN A 22 -27.04 -43.54 16.72
N ASN A 23 -26.11 -44.14 15.93
CA ASN A 23 -25.84 -45.56 15.61
C ASN A 23 -26.86 -46.51 14.96
N GLY A 24 -26.44 -47.11 13.82
CA GLY A 24 -26.60 -48.55 13.57
C GLY A 24 -27.06 -49.00 12.18
N SER A 25 -26.12 -49.54 11.38
CA SER A 25 -26.20 -50.85 10.69
C SER A 25 -25.56 -50.86 9.30
N SER A 26 -24.90 -51.98 9.02
CA SER A 26 -24.08 -52.30 7.87
C SER A 26 -24.87 -52.88 6.69
N SER A 27 -24.27 -52.70 5.51
CA SER A 27 -24.41 -53.46 4.24
C SER A 27 -25.18 -52.76 3.11
N LYS A 28 -24.45 -52.34 2.07
CA LYS A 28 -24.25 -53.09 0.82
C LYS A 28 -23.41 -52.28 -0.16
N THR A 29 -22.47 -52.96 -0.77
CA THR A 29 -21.62 -52.54 -1.87
C THR A 29 -22.41 -51.79 -2.95
N SER A 30 -21.94 -50.60 -3.32
CA SER A 30 -22.10 -50.05 -4.67
C SER A 30 -20.83 -49.29 -5.02
N ASN A 31 -20.19 -49.81 -6.05
CA ASN A 31 -19.02 -49.25 -6.71
C ASN A 31 -19.51 -48.05 -7.53
N SER A 32 -19.18 -46.83 -7.13
CA SER A 32 -19.16 -45.68 -8.04
C SER A 32 -18.59 -44.49 -7.28
N ASP A 33 -17.48 -44.01 -7.81
CA ASP A 33 -17.00 -42.64 -7.66
C ASP A 33 -16.83 -42.18 -6.22
N THR A 34 -15.61 -42.40 -5.72
CA THR A 34 -14.97 -41.44 -4.84
C THR A 34 -15.05 -40.09 -5.54
N GLU A 35 -16.14 -39.36 -5.30
CA GLU A 35 -16.16 -37.93 -5.45
C GLU A 35 -14.92 -37.47 -4.68
N LYS A 36 -13.92 -37.03 -5.44
CA LYS A 36 -12.98 -36.06 -4.94
C LYS A 36 -13.89 -34.97 -4.36
N VAL A 37 -14.06 -35.00 -3.05
CA VAL A 37 -14.37 -33.82 -2.25
C VAL A 37 -13.23 -32.89 -2.61
N SER A 38 -13.47 -32.13 -3.67
CA SER A 38 -12.57 -31.12 -4.17
C SER A 38 -12.48 -30.19 -3.01
N LYS A 39 -11.35 -30.28 -2.32
CA LYS A 39 -10.96 -29.43 -1.20
C LYS A 39 -11.48 -28.05 -1.58
N VAL A 40 -12.46 -27.54 -0.84
CA VAL A 40 -12.99 -26.20 -1.08
C VAL A 40 -11.76 -25.33 -1.07
N ASP A 41 -11.33 -24.87 -2.24
CA ASP A 41 -10.17 -24.01 -2.37
C ASP A 41 -10.61 -22.71 -1.73
N SER A 42 -10.38 -22.62 -0.43
CA SER A 42 -10.66 -21.43 0.37
C SER A 42 -10.03 -20.27 -0.38
N ALA A 43 -10.84 -19.27 -0.74
CA ALA A 43 -10.40 -18.14 -1.55
C ALA A 43 -9.03 -17.63 -1.07
N LYS A 44 -8.07 -17.59 -1.99
CA LYS A 44 -6.69 -17.27 -1.69
C LYS A 44 -6.57 -15.77 -1.51
N ALA A 45 -6.02 -15.34 -0.38
CA ALA A 45 -5.79 -13.92 -0.13
C ALA A 45 -4.82 -13.35 -1.19
N TYR A 46 -5.11 -12.17 -1.75
CA TYR A 46 -4.37 -11.59 -2.88
C TYR A 46 -2.85 -11.55 -2.67
N GLN A 47 -2.39 -11.16 -1.48
CA GLN A 47 -0.96 -11.10 -1.12
C GLN A 47 -0.26 -12.45 -1.14
N LYS A 48 -1.01 -13.56 -1.08
CA LYS A 48 -0.48 -14.93 -1.13
C LYS A 48 -0.43 -15.48 -2.56
N LEU A 49 -1.00 -14.77 -3.54
CA LEU A 49 -0.89 -15.14 -4.96
C LEU A 49 0.57 -15.11 -5.40
N SER A 50 0.93 -15.94 -6.38
CA SER A 50 2.20 -15.79 -7.07
C SER A 50 2.19 -14.51 -7.89
N ASP A 51 3.35 -13.98 -8.25
CA ASP A 51 3.40 -12.73 -9.01
C ASP A 51 2.75 -12.85 -10.40
N ASN A 52 2.80 -14.04 -11.00
CA ASN A 52 2.07 -14.33 -12.23
C ASN A 52 0.55 -14.29 -12.00
N ASP A 53 0.04 -14.93 -10.93
CA ASP A 53 -1.39 -14.89 -10.61
C ASP A 53 -1.85 -13.46 -10.28
N LYS A 54 -1.00 -12.64 -9.62
CA LYS A 54 -1.31 -11.23 -9.33
C LYS A 54 -1.49 -10.42 -10.61
N LYS A 55 -0.65 -10.64 -11.63
CA LYS A 55 -0.76 -9.96 -12.94
C LYS A 55 -2.08 -10.29 -13.66
N ASP A 56 -2.69 -11.43 -13.38
CA ASP A 56 -3.98 -11.85 -13.95
C ASP A 56 -5.19 -11.27 -13.20
N VAL A 57 -4.97 -10.60 -12.06
CA VAL A 57 -5.98 -9.77 -11.42
C VAL A 57 -5.85 -8.34 -11.92
N LYS A 58 -6.91 -7.79 -12.50
CA LYS A 58 -6.92 -6.43 -13.05
C LYS A 58 -7.81 -5.52 -12.22
N PHE A 59 -7.37 -4.27 -12.07
CA PHE A 59 -8.05 -3.24 -11.30
C PHE A 59 -8.30 -2.04 -12.20
N GLU A 60 -9.50 -1.46 -12.11
CA GLU A 60 -9.91 -0.30 -12.90
C GLU A 60 -10.69 0.62 -11.97
N VAL A 61 -10.24 1.87 -11.84
CA VAL A 61 -10.91 2.89 -11.01
C VAL A 61 -11.57 3.91 -11.92
N LYS A 62 -12.80 4.29 -11.60
CA LYS A 62 -13.56 5.30 -12.33
C LYS A 62 -14.19 6.29 -11.36
N LYS A 63 -14.30 7.54 -11.81
CA LYS A 63 -15.15 8.55 -11.17
C LYS A 63 -16.62 8.18 -11.38
N ASP A 64 -17.42 8.24 -10.32
CA ASP A 64 -18.88 8.18 -10.43
C ASP A 64 -19.37 9.55 -10.91
N ASN A 65 -20.06 9.59 -12.05
CA ASN A 65 -20.52 10.85 -12.65
C ASN A 65 -21.77 11.41 -11.96
N ASP A 66 -22.49 10.56 -11.21
CA ASP A 66 -23.74 10.93 -10.56
C ASP A 66 -23.53 11.35 -9.09
N LYS A 67 -22.29 11.32 -8.59
CA LYS A 67 -21.92 11.62 -7.21
C LYS A 67 -20.71 12.54 -7.13
N ASP A 68 -20.64 13.31 -6.05
CA ASP A 68 -19.60 14.31 -5.81
C ASP A 68 -18.22 13.62 -5.63
N ASN A 69 -17.52 13.41 -6.75
CA ASN A 69 -16.13 12.95 -6.80
C ASN A 69 -15.83 11.60 -6.11
N ASP A 70 -16.82 10.73 -6.05
CA ASP A 70 -16.64 9.36 -5.57
C ASP A 70 -15.91 8.50 -6.61
N LEU A 71 -15.09 7.55 -6.14
CA LEU A 71 -14.34 6.64 -7.01
C LEU A 71 -14.79 5.19 -6.80
N THR A 72 -15.21 4.57 -7.89
CA THR A 72 -15.65 3.16 -7.95
C THR A 72 -14.52 2.28 -8.46
N LEU A 73 -14.34 1.11 -7.82
CA LEU A 73 -13.33 0.11 -8.20
C LEU A 73 -13.97 -1.11 -8.87
N THR A 74 -13.51 -1.45 -10.06
CA THR A 74 -13.77 -2.73 -10.71
C THR A 74 -12.56 -3.64 -10.57
N ILE A 75 -12.76 -4.86 -10.11
CA ILE A 75 -11.71 -5.88 -9.99
C ILE A 75 -12.10 -7.11 -10.82
N ARG A 76 -11.25 -7.47 -11.78
CA ARG A 76 -11.38 -8.68 -12.62
C ARG A 76 -10.39 -9.73 -12.15
N ASN A 77 -10.86 -10.92 -11.82
CA ASN A 77 -10.01 -12.05 -11.46
C ASN A 77 -9.92 -13.03 -12.64
N ASN A 78 -8.89 -12.94 -13.46
CA ASN A 78 -8.68 -13.86 -14.59
C ASN A 78 -7.90 -15.13 -14.20
N THR A 79 -7.60 -15.31 -12.91
CA THR A 79 -6.93 -16.52 -12.43
C THR A 79 -7.89 -17.72 -12.40
N LYS A 80 -7.34 -18.90 -12.17
CA LYS A 80 -8.10 -20.14 -11.93
C LYS A 80 -8.49 -20.34 -10.46
N LYS A 81 -8.28 -19.35 -9.59
CA LYS A 81 -8.49 -19.44 -8.14
C LYS A 81 -9.45 -18.34 -7.69
N ASP A 82 -10.24 -18.61 -6.67
CA ASP A 82 -10.97 -17.55 -5.99
C ASP A 82 -9.99 -16.65 -5.24
N VAL A 83 -10.13 -15.33 -5.38
CA VAL A 83 -9.24 -14.34 -4.76
C VAL A 83 -9.99 -13.54 -3.71
N LYS A 84 -9.36 -13.35 -2.55
CA LYS A 84 -9.90 -12.61 -1.41
C LYS A 84 -9.13 -11.33 -1.14
N PHE A 85 -9.87 -10.24 -0.96
CA PHE A 85 -9.39 -8.91 -0.61
C PHE A 85 -9.97 -8.46 0.73
N ASN A 86 -9.23 -7.62 1.45
CA ASN A 86 -9.75 -6.80 2.54
C ASN A 86 -10.02 -5.40 2.00
N GLN A 87 -11.29 -4.99 1.95
CA GLN A 87 -11.67 -3.72 1.30
C GLN A 87 -11.07 -2.50 1.98
N ALA A 88 -10.82 -2.55 3.29
CA ALA A 88 -10.21 -1.45 4.05
C ALA A 88 -8.70 -1.27 3.78
N LYS A 89 -8.11 -2.13 2.94
CA LYS A 89 -6.68 -2.08 2.60
C LYS A 89 -6.39 -1.39 1.28
N PHE A 90 -7.41 -0.94 0.55
CA PHE A 90 -7.20 -0.09 -0.61
C PHE A 90 -6.89 1.34 -0.17
N SER A 91 -5.91 1.96 -0.83
CA SER A 91 -5.54 3.37 -0.66
C SER A 91 -5.37 4.03 -2.01
N LEU A 92 -5.81 5.28 -2.11
CA LEU A 92 -5.56 6.16 -3.24
C LEU A 92 -4.28 6.94 -2.95
N MET A 93 -3.33 6.88 -3.88
CA MET A 93 -2.01 7.50 -3.77
C MET A 93 -1.82 8.50 -4.90
N GLN A 94 -1.02 9.54 -4.65
CA GLN A 94 -0.49 10.43 -5.68
C GLN A 94 1.03 10.53 -5.44
N GLY A 95 1.80 9.92 -6.33
CA GLY A 95 3.18 9.53 -6.01
C GLY A 95 3.20 8.67 -4.73
N ASP A 96 4.04 9.05 -3.77
CA ASP A 96 4.16 8.37 -2.47
C ASP A 96 3.19 8.92 -1.40
N THR A 97 2.44 9.97 -1.72
CA THR A 97 1.50 10.58 -0.77
C THR A 97 0.16 9.87 -0.82
N LYS A 98 -0.27 9.35 0.32
CA LYS A 98 -1.62 8.81 0.46
C LYS A 98 -2.64 9.93 0.49
N LYS A 99 -3.61 9.88 -0.42
CA LYS A 99 -4.67 10.87 -0.58
C LYS A 99 -5.98 10.43 0.06
N ALA A 100 -6.31 9.14 -0.05
CA ALA A 100 -7.51 8.59 0.58
C ALA A 100 -7.34 7.14 1.03
N SER A 101 -8.14 6.74 2.01
CA SER A 101 -8.34 5.34 2.40
C SER A 101 -9.69 4.87 1.91
N SER A 102 -9.82 3.59 1.58
CA SER A 102 -11.12 3.02 1.29
C SER A 102 -12.05 3.15 2.48
N VAL A 103 -13.28 3.60 2.21
CA VAL A 103 -14.36 3.70 3.21
C VAL A 103 -15.08 2.36 3.41
N LYS A 104 -14.90 1.42 2.47
CA LYS A 104 -15.52 0.09 2.51
C LYS A 104 -14.74 -0.85 3.44
N LYS A 105 -15.48 -1.70 4.15
CA LYS A 105 -14.94 -2.63 5.16
C LYS A 105 -15.20 -4.09 4.78
N GLY A 106 -14.54 -5.01 5.48
CA GLY A 106 -14.79 -6.44 5.36
C GLY A 106 -14.07 -7.13 4.20
N SER A 107 -14.51 -8.34 3.89
CA SER A 107 -13.88 -9.25 2.93
C SER A 107 -14.64 -9.26 1.62
N LEU A 108 -13.94 -9.00 0.51
CA LEU A 108 -14.45 -9.20 -0.84
C LEU A 108 -13.84 -10.48 -1.42
N ILE A 109 -14.67 -11.39 -1.93
CA ILE A 109 -14.23 -12.59 -2.63
C ILE A 109 -14.68 -12.51 -4.08
N ILE A 110 -13.73 -12.68 -5.01
CA ILE A 110 -13.96 -12.68 -6.44
C ILE A 110 -13.60 -14.05 -6.96
N LYS A 111 -14.59 -14.76 -7.51
CA LYS A 111 -14.37 -16.12 -8.00
C LYS A 111 -13.45 -16.12 -9.23
N ALA A 112 -12.85 -17.26 -9.50
CA ALA A 112 -12.07 -17.47 -10.72
C ALA A 112 -12.87 -17.07 -11.97
N GLY A 113 -12.27 -16.28 -12.86
CA GLY A 113 -12.88 -15.78 -14.10
C GLY A 113 -14.00 -14.76 -13.91
N GLN A 114 -14.22 -14.23 -12.71
CA GLN A 114 -15.28 -13.26 -12.43
C GLN A 114 -14.77 -11.83 -12.22
N GLU A 115 -15.69 -10.89 -12.36
CA GLU A 115 -15.51 -9.48 -12.05
C GLU A 115 -16.43 -9.08 -10.88
N LYS A 116 -15.98 -8.12 -10.08
CA LYS A 116 -16.80 -7.42 -9.09
C LYS A 116 -16.55 -5.92 -9.15
N VAL A 117 -17.63 -5.17 -9.01
CA VAL A 117 -17.62 -3.71 -8.83
C VAL A 117 -17.81 -3.42 -7.34
N VAL A 118 -17.03 -2.48 -6.82
CA VAL A 118 -17.14 -1.92 -5.48
C VAL A 118 -17.39 -0.43 -5.67
N ASP A 119 -18.67 -0.07 -5.63
CA ASP A 119 -19.10 1.32 -5.76
C ASP A 119 -18.58 2.15 -4.59
N GLU A 120 -18.22 3.42 -4.86
CA GLU A 120 -17.81 4.39 -3.84
C GLU A 120 -16.71 3.84 -2.92
N LEU A 121 -15.68 3.22 -3.51
CA LEU A 121 -14.55 2.70 -2.73
C LEU A 121 -13.87 3.83 -1.96
N PHE A 122 -13.76 5.00 -2.60
CA PHE A 122 -13.34 6.25 -1.99
C PHE A 122 -14.45 7.28 -2.19
N GLU A 123 -14.72 8.09 -1.17
CA GLU A 123 -15.79 9.09 -1.14
C GLU A 123 -15.19 10.49 -0.93
N ASP A 124 -15.85 11.53 -1.44
CA ASP A 124 -15.53 12.96 -1.25
C ASP A 124 -14.08 13.35 -1.63
N ILE A 125 -13.57 12.85 -2.75
CA ILE A 125 -12.20 13.21 -3.19
C ILE A 125 -12.20 14.64 -3.75
N SER A 126 -11.25 15.47 -3.32
CA SER A 126 -11.20 16.85 -3.83
C SER A 126 -10.85 16.89 -5.32
N ASP A 127 -11.44 17.85 -6.04
CA ASP A 127 -11.15 18.07 -7.45
C ASP A 127 -9.66 18.29 -7.71
N ASP A 128 -8.95 18.97 -6.80
CA ASP A 128 -7.51 19.18 -6.90
C ASP A 128 -6.74 17.86 -7.00
N ILE A 129 -7.12 16.85 -6.21
CA ILE A 129 -6.48 15.52 -6.25
C ILE A 129 -6.82 14.80 -7.56
N LEU A 130 -8.07 14.90 -8.03
CA LEU A 130 -8.51 14.23 -9.25
C LEU A 130 -7.88 14.86 -10.51
N ASN A 131 -7.70 16.18 -10.52
CA ASN A 131 -7.25 16.95 -11.69
C ASN A 131 -5.72 17.01 -11.83
N ASP A 132 -4.97 16.91 -10.74
CA ASP A 132 -3.49 16.95 -10.77
C ASP A 132 -2.89 15.67 -11.40
N GLY A 133 -3.70 14.61 -11.55
CA GLY A 133 -3.33 13.36 -12.20
C GLY A 133 -2.29 12.55 -11.42
N ASN A 134 -1.73 11.52 -12.07
CA ASN A 134 -0.74 10.60 -11.49
C ASN A 134 -1.24 9.85 -10.23
N LEU A 135 -2.53 9.48 -10.24
CA LEU A 135 -3.13 8.71 -9.17
C LEU A 135 -2.77 7.22 -9.31
N ASN A 136 -2.57 6.55 -8.19
CA ASN A 136 -2.31 5.12 -8.13
C ASN A 136 -3.24 4.47 -7.10
N LEU A 137 -3.76 3.30 -7.45
CA LEU A 137 -4.44 2.42 -6.51
C LEU A 137 -3.41 1.50 -5.86
N GLN A 138 -3.39 1.49 -4.54
CA GLN A 138 -2.53 0.62 -3.74
C GLN A 138 -3.37 -0.34 -2.90
N TYR A 139 -2.86 -1.56 -2.68
CA TYR A 139 -3.48 -2.54 -1.81
C TYR A 139 -2.51 -3.03 -0.71
N MET A 140 -2.90 -2.88 0.55
CA MET A 140 -2.13 -3.15 1.79
C MET A 140 -1.01 -2.17 2.12
N ASN A 141 -0.03 -1.92 1.23
CA ASN A 141 1.14 -1.08 1.51
C ASN A 141 1.86 -0.57 0.24
N GLY A 142 2.85 0.32 0.46
CA GLY A 142 3.82 0.92 -0.49
C GLY A 142 4.04 0.12 -1.76
N ASP A 143 4.55 -1.09 -1.56
CA ASP A 143 5.11 -1.94 -2.61
C ASP A 143 4.06 -2.67 -3.47
N ASN A 144 2.77 -2.49 -3.18
CA ASN A 144 1.68 -3.14 -3.88
C ASN A 144 0.79 -2.12 -4.60
N VAL A 145 1.40 -1.35 -5.52
CA VAL A 145 0.65 -0.59 -6.53
C VAL A 145 -0.01 -1.59 -7.47
N VAL A 146 -1.34 -1.56 -7.51
CA VAL A 146 -2.15 -2.52 -8.27
C VAL A 146 -2.75 -1.93 -9.54
N ALA A 147 -2.85 -0.61 -9.64
CA ALA A 147 -3.19 0.09 -10.88
C ALA A 147 -2.71 1.54 -10.84
N GLN A 148 -2.32 2.05 -12.00
CA GLN A 148 -2.28 3.49 -12.26
C GLN A 148 -3.69 3.92 -12.70
N ILE A 149 -4.12 5.08 -12.22
CA ILE A 149 -5.45 5.62 -12.46
C ILE A 149 -5.30 6.82 -13.39
N ASP A 150 -5.98 6.75 -14.53
CA ASP A 150 -6.16 7.86 -15.44
C ASP A 150 -7.67 8.15 -15.52
N LEU A 151 -8.07 9.32 -15.03
CA LEU A 151 -9.47 9.77 -15.05
C LEU A 151 -9.78 10.62 -16.28
N GLY A 152 -8.82 10.86 -17.18
CA GLY A 152 -9.03 11.52 -18.46
C GLY A 152 -9.19 13.06 -18.41
N GLU A 153 -9.13 13.69 -17.25
CA GLU A 153 -9.36 15.14 -17.06
C GLU A 153 -8.06 15.95 -16.93
N LYS A 154 -7.02 15.60 -17.69
CA LYS A 154 -5.77 16.35 -17.64
C LYS A 154 -5.92 17.71 -18.33
N PRO A 155 -5.62 18.86 -17.67
CA PRO A 155 -5.47 20.12 -18.40
C PRO A 155 -4.34 19.97 -19.44
N ALA A 156 -4.52 20.56 -20.63
CA ALA A 156 -3.84 20.25 -21.90
C ALA A 156 -2.29 20.31 -21.94
N ASN A 157 -1.59 20.56 -20.82
CA ASN A 157 -0.14 20.69 -20.78
C ASN A 157 0.48 19.73 -19.76
N SER A 158 0.56 18.44 -20.09
CA SER A 158 1.61 17.56 -19.56
C SER A 158 1.55 16.20 -20.27
N ALA A 159 2.31 16.09 -21.36
CA ALA A 159 2.64 14.81 -21.94
C ALA A 159 3.81 14.21 -21.14
N THR A 160 3.59 13.06 -20.51
CA THR A 160 4.68 12.15 -20.14
C THR A 160 4.22 10.73 -20.41
N SER A 161 4.83 10.17 -21.44
CA SER A 161 4.70 8.80 -21.93
C SER A 161 5.06 7.77 -20.86
N GLN A 162 4.47 6.58 -20.98
CA GLN A 162 4.86 5.36 -20.27
C GLN A 162 6.37 5.10 -20.35
N PRO A 163 6.99 4.48 -19.32
CA PRO A 163 8.25 3.79 -19.51
C PRO A 163 7.98 2.42 -20.15
N ASP A 164 8.16 2.34 -21.47
CA ASP A 164 8.34 1.05 -22.15
C ASP A 164 9.68 0.46 -21.71
N THR A 165 9.63 -0.62 -20.95
CA THR A 165 10.78 -1.50 -20.76
C THR A 165 10.90 -2.42 -21.96
N ASN A 166 11.66 -1.97 -22.97
CA ASN A 166 12.23 -2.86 -23.99
C ASN A 166 13.51 -2.25 -24.54
N THR A 167 14.66 -2.84 -24.19
CA THR A 167 15.90 -2.62 -24.92
C THR A 167 16.59 -3.95 -25.07
N ASP A 168 16.39 -4.58 -26.22
CA ASP A 168 17.36 -5.52 -26.77
C ASP A 168 17.22 -5.55 -28.29
N THR A 169 18.13 -4.88 -29.02
CA THR A 169 19.02 -5.47 -30.04
C THR A 169 19.70 -4.41 -30.91
N ASN A 170 21.03 -4.42 -30.86
CA ASN A 170 22.00 -4.25 -31.96
C ASN A 170 21.75 -3.17 -33.04
N GLN A 171 22.53 -2.08 -32.96
CA GLN A 171 23.21 -1.55 -34.13
C GLN A 171 24.55 -0.90 -33.77
N ALA A 172 25.61 -1.35 -34.45
CA ALA A 172 26.98 -0.91 -34.36
C ALA A 172 27.19 0.47 -35.06
N PRO A 173 28.34 1.15 -34.82
CA PRO A 173 28.46 2.60 -34.90
C PRO A 173 28.86 3.09 -36.30
N SER A 174 28.55 4.36 -36.59
CA SER A 174 29.25 5.12 -37.64
C SER A 174 29.74 6.46 -37.08
N ASN A 175 31.06 6.59 -37.17
CA ASN A 175 31.87 7.77 -36.92
C ASN A 175 31.30 9.03 -37.58
N VAL A 176 31.31 10.16 -36.86
CA VAL A 176 31.89 11.41 -37.37
C VAL A 176 32.65 12.10 -36.23
N GLN A 177 33.95 12.20 -36.46
CA GLN A 177 34.95 12.95 -35.72
C GLN A 177 34.90 14.43 -36.16
N THR A 178 35.05 15.36 -35.21
CA THR A 178 35.82 16.60 -35.43
C THR A 178 36.37 17.12 -34.10
N ASP A 179 37.70 17.22 -34.06
CA ASP A 179 38.59 17.87 -33.08
C ASP A 179 38.14 19.32 -32.76
N THR A 180 38.48 19.96 -31.63
CA THR A 180 39.87 20.29 -31.22
C THR A 180 39.90 20.91 -29.80
N SER A 181 41.04 20.69 -29.13
CA SER A 181 41.73 21.55 -28.16
C SER A 181 41.50 21.35 -26.65
N ALA A 182 42.50 20.64 -26.11
CA ALA A 182 43.04 20.61 -24.76
C ALA A 182 43.00 21.91 -23.94
N ASP A 183 42.79 21.75 -22.62
CA ASP A 183 43.73 22.29 -21.64
C ASP A 183 43.93 21.28 -20.50
N ASN A 184 45.18 21.09 -20.12
CA ASN A 184 45.68 20.06 -19.23
C ASN A 184 46.47 20.76 -18.12
N THR A 185 46.00 20.68 -16.88
CA THR A 185 46.86 20.90 -15.70
C THR A 185 46.65 19.78 -14.70
N GLN A 186 47.67 18.93 -14.68
CA GLN A 186 47.92 17.81 -13.78
C GLN A 186 48.54 18.31 -12.45
N THR A 187 48.50 17.43 -11.44
CA THR A 187 49.22 17.35 -10.14
C THR A 187 48.27 17.48 -8.93
N THR A 188 48.26 16.60 -7.93
CA THR A 188 49.23 15.57 -7.52
C THR A 188 48.55 14.46 -6.71
N ASP A 189 49.17 13.30 -6.79
CA ASP A 189 48.92 12.03 -6.10
C ASP A 189 49.08 12.13 -4.57
N SER A 190 48.22 11.44 -3.83
CA SER A 190 48.49 10.98 -2.46
C SER A 190 47.54 9.84 -2.14
N SER A 191 47.99 8.64 -2.49
CA SER A 191 47.48 7.37 -2.00
C SER A 191 47.65 7.31 -0.48
N ASN A 192 46.58 6.98 0.24
CA ASN A 192 46.70 6.36 1.56
C ASN A 192 45.69 5.21 1.68
N ASP A 193 46.27 4.03 1.85
CA ASP A 193 45.68 2.72 1.99
C ASP A 193 44.98 2.62 3.35
N THR A 194 43.66 2.41 3.34
CA THR A 194 42.94 1.85 4.48
C THR A 194 41.80 0.98 3.97
N THR A 195 41.78 -0.25 4.48
CA THR A 195 40.86 -1.33 4.16
C THR A 195 39.41 -0.98 4.48
N ASP A 196 38.64 -0.53 3.49
CA ASP A 196 37.19 -0.38 3.59
C ASP A 196 36.48 -1.56 2.93
N GLN A 197 35.98 -2.42 3.82
CA GLN A 197 35.03 -3.49 3.59
C GLN A 197 33.80 -2.95 2.84
N PRO A 198 33.27 -3.64 1.80
CA PRO A 198 32.14 -3.13 1.04
C PRO A 198 30.89 -3.14 1.92
N THR A 199 30.46 -1.96 2.40
CA THR A 199 29.13 -1.77 2.97
C THR A 199 28.11 -1.96 1.86
N ALA A 200 27.22 -2.91 2.05
CA ALA A 200 26.14 -3.22 1.13
C ALA A 200 25.37 -1.95 0.77
N SER A 201 25.30 -1.63 -0.52
CA SER A 201 24.45 -0.57 -1.07
C SER A 201 23.01 -0.86 -0.65
N GLN A 202 22.51 -0.17 0.38
CA GLN A 202 21.11 -0.26 0.78
C GLN A 202 20.27 0.51 -0.22
N ASP A 203 19.27 -0.18 -0.76
CA ASP A 203 18.24 0.38 -1.62
C ASP A 203 17.59 1.62 -0.94
N THR A 204 17.79 2.78 -1.56
CA THR A 204 17.31 4.08 -1.05
C THR A 204 15.92 4.44 -1.60
N SER A 205 15.33 3.61 -2.47
CA SER A 205 14.13 3.97 -3.24
C SER A 205 12.87 4.21 -2.41
N ASN A 206 12.82 3.72 -1.16
CA ASN A 206 11.63 3.74 -0.31
C ASN A 206 11.82 4.59 0.97
N ARG A 207 12.82 5.46 1.00
CA ARG A 207 13.17 6.26 2.17
C ARG A 207 12.38 7.58 2.17
N VAL A 208 11.60 7.80 3.22
CA VAL A 208 10.96 9.09 3.53
C VAL A 208 12.02 10.08 4.04
N VAL A 209 13.03 9.59 4.77
CA VAL A 209 14.13 10.38 5.32
C VAL A 209 15.41 10.07 4.57
N ASN A 210 15.94 11.07 3.85
CA ASN A 210 17.06 10.89 2.92
C ASN A 210 18.32 11.65 3.31
N SER A 211 18.25 12.48 4.35
CA SER A 211 19.43 13.22 4.82
C SER A 211 19.47 13.37 6.34
N PRO A 212 20.69 13.56 6.91
CA PRO A 212 20.88 13.93 8.31
C PRO A 212 20.03 15.13 8.75
N GLU A 213 19.94 16.16 7.93
CA GLU A 213 19.19 17.39 8.20
C GLU A 213 17.68 17.12 8.25
N GLN A 214 17.18 16.30 7.32
CA GLN A 214 15.78 15.89 7.30
C GLN A 214 15.42 15.08 8.56
N ALA A 215 16.32 14.21 9.00
CA ALA A 215 16.13 13.43 10.21
C ALA A 215 16.09 14.32 11.47
N ILE A 216 16.99 15.31 11.58
CA ILE A 216 16.98 16.32 12.65
C ILE A 216 15.65 17.08 12.65
N GLN A 217 15.18 17.53 11.49
CA GLN A 217 13.94 18.29 11.38
C GLN A 217 12.70 17.46 11.76
N MET A 218 12.67 16.17 11.40
CA MET A 218 11.59 15.27 11.83
C MET A 218 11.60 15.05 13.33
N TYR A 219 12.77 14.87 13.94
CA TYR A 219 12.88 14.75 15.39
C TYR A 219 12.43 16.02 16.13
N LYS A 220 12.77 17.21 15.62
CA LYS A 220 12.30 18.50 16.16
C LYS A 220 10.79 18.63 16.10
N THR A 221 10.23 18.43 14.90
CA THR A 221 8.78 18.50 14.67
C THR A 221 8.03 17.49 15.55
N SER A 222 8.61 16.31 15.71
CA SER A 222 8.05 15.23 16.53
C SER A 222 7.90 15.59 18.00
N ASN A 223 8.88 16.29 18.54
CA ASN A 223 8.92 16.68 19.95
C ASN A 223 8.32 18.06 20.20
N GLY A 224 7.85 18.75 19.15
CA GLY A 224 7.41 20.15 19.24
C GLY A 224 8.56 21.10 19.60
N ASP A 225 9.80 20.69 19.31
CA ASP A 225 11.01 21.42 19.69
C ASP A 225 11.40 22.42 18.61
N GLN A 226 11.34 23.71 18.95
CA GLN A 226 11.70 24.84 18.09
C GLN A 226 13.06 25.43 18.45
N SER A 227 13.83 24.78 19.34
CA SER A 227 15.16 25.24 19.74
C SER A 227 16.14 25.26 18.58
N ASP A 228 17.22 26.04 18.74
CA ASP A 228 18.32 26.04 17.80
C ASP A 228 18.97 24.65 17.80
N SER A 229 19.08 24.04 16.62
CA SER A 229 19.72 22.74 16.44
C SER A 229 21.22 22.87 16.15
N SER A 230 21.80 24.05 16.37
CA SER A 230 23.24 24.28 16.30
C SER A 230 23.98 23.37 17.29
N GLY A 231 24.72 22.39 16.78
CA GLY A 231 25.43 21.40 17.61
C GLY A 231 24.80 20.00 17.59
N TRP A 232 23.58 19.86 17.06
CA TRP A 232 22.99 18.54 16.86
C TRP A 232 23.61 17.88 15.63
N THR A 233 23.81 16.58 15.71
CA THR A 233 24.36 15.79 14.59
C THR A 233 23.48 14.60 14.31
N ALA A 234 23.42 14.19 13.06
CA ALA A 234 22.72 12.98 12.65
C ALA A 234 23.68 12.09 11.87
N THR A 235 23.82 10.86 12.35
CA THR A 235 24.69 9.86 11.73
C THR A 235 23.82 8.77 11.14
N GLU A 236 23.98 8.51 9.85
CA GLU A 236 23.28 7.42 9.17
C GLU A 236 23.76 6.07 9.71
N GLY A 237 22.82 5.16 9.91
CA GLY A 237 23.06 3.81 10.38
C GLY A 237 22.10 2.82 9.75
N ASN A 238 22.05 1.60 10.30
CA ASN A 238 21.18 0.58 9.76
C ASN A 238 19.70 0.92 10.03
N GLY A 239 18.97 1.28 8.97
CA GLY A 239 17.52 1.54 9.02
C GLY A 239 17.10 2.97 9.36
N GLY A 240 18.03 3.92 9.49
CA GLY A 240 17.70 5.31 9.81
C GLY A 240 18.90 6.16 10.23
N PHE A 241 18.61 7.26 10.91
CA PHE A 241 19.58 8.22 11.43
C PHE A 241 19.53 8.26 12.95
N THR A 242 20.70 8.15 13.57
CA THR A 242 20.87 8.43 15.00
C THR A 242 21.13 9.91 15.19
N ILE A 243 20.27 10.59 15.94
CA ILE A 243 20.37 12.01 16.27
C ILE A 243 21.06 12.14 17.62
N ASN A 244 22.17 12.89 17.69
CA ASN A 244 22.81 13.28 18.94
C ASN A 244 22.42 14.73 19.25
N THR A 245 21.81 14.95 20.40
CA THR A 245 21.43 16.26 20.94
C THR A 245 22.15 16.51 22.26
N ASP A 246 22.05 17.72 22.79
CA ASP A 246 22.58 18.05 24.12
C ASP A 246 21.89 17.28 25.26
N SER A 247 20.69 16.74 24.99
CA SER A 247 19.85 16.03 25.97
C SER A 247 19.89 14.51 25.83
N GLY A 248 20.60 13.97 24.84
CA GLY A 248 20.81 12.54 24.65
C GLY A 248 20.78 12.10 23.19
N THR A 249 20.48 10.83 22.97
CA THR A 249 20.41 10.25 21.63
C THR A 249 18.99 9.85 21.27
N ALA A 250 18.62 10.02 20.00
CA ALA A 250 17.34 9.63 19.44
C ALA A 250 17.57 8.91 18.09
N PHE A 251 16.52 8.27 17.58
CA PHE A 251 16.59 7.57 16.30
C PHE A 251 15.41 7.97 15.42
N VAL A 252 15.70 8.22 14.14
CA VAL A 252 14.69 8.49 13.11
C VAL A 252 14.87 7.44 12.01
N SER A 253 13.91 6.55 11.86
CA SER A 253 13.97 5.52 10.84
C SER A 253 13.73 6.09 9.44
N TYR A 254 14.14 5.38 8.39
CA TYR A 254 13.94 5.83 7.01
C TYR A 254 12.47 6.03 6.62
N ASN A 255 11.52 5.38 7.29
CA ASN A 255 10.08 5.57 7.10
C ASN A 255 9.50 6.77 7.89
N GLY A 256 10.34 7.50 8.64
CA GLY A 256 9.95 8.71 9.35
C GLY A 256 9.45 8.52 10.78
N ASP A 257 9.50 7.31 11.33
CA ASP A 257 9.16 7.09 12.74
C ASP A 257 10.28 7.65 13.62
N VAL A 258 9.91 8.30 14.72
CA VAL A 258 10.85 8.95 15.63
C VAL A 258 10.81 8.24 16.98
N THR A 259 11.94 7.67 17.39
CA THR A 259 12.14 7.08 18.72
C THR A 259 12.99 8.02 19.57
N GLY A 260 12.40 8.58 20.62
CA GLY A 260 13.07 9.49 21.56
C GLY A 260 14.03 8.78 22.51
N SER A 261 14.84 9.55 23.24
CA SER A 261 15.82 9.06 24.23
C SER A 261 15.18 8.30 25.40
N ASN A 262 13.88 8.46 25.62
CA ASN A 262 13.09 7.71 26.60
C ASN A 262 12.52 6.38 26.06
N GLY A 263 12.83 6.01 24.81
CA GLY A 263 12.33 4.80 24.14
C GLY A 263 10.91 4.92 23.59
N GLY A 264 10.24 6.07 23.74
CA GLY A 264 8.93 6.32 23.15
C GLY A 264 9.06 6.51 21.63
N THR A 265 8.25 5.79 20.86
CA THR A 265 8.19 5.94 19.40
C THR A 265 6.91 6.64 18.99
N LYS A 266 7.03 7.68 18.17
CA LYS A 266 5.93 8.41 17.56
C LYS A 266 6.01 8.21 16.05
N SER A 267 4.95 7.67 15.46
CA SER A 267 5.00 7.25 14.06
C SER A 267 4.86 8.44 13.13
N TYR A 268 5.44 8.36 11.93
CA TYR A 268 5.31 9.41 10.92
C TYR A 268 3.84 9.78 10.63
N SER A 269 2.97 8.77 10.67
CA SER A 269 1.52 8.94 10.46
C SER A 269 0.86 9.84 11.51
N ASP A 270 1.41 9.92 12.71
CA ASP A 270 0.82 10.70 13.80
C ASP A 270 1.05 12.21 13.61
N TYR A 271 2.08 12.62 12.85
CA TYR A 271 2.38 14.04 12.59
C TYR A 271 1.55 14.65 11.46
N GLN A 272 1.16 13.84 10.47
CA GLN A 272 0.34 14.35 9.35
C GLN A 272 -1.05 14.81 9.80
N HIS A 273 -1.51 14.38 10.98
CA HIS A 273 -2.79 14.79 11.55
C HIS A 273 -2.72 16.07 12.39
N VAL A 274 -1.54 16.51 12.81
CA VAL A 274 -1.38 17.64 13.75
C VAL A 274 -1.01 18.94 13.05
N ASN A 275 -0.43 18.88 11.85
CA ASN A 275 0.03 20.05 11.09
C ASN A 275 -0.83 20.35 9.85
N GLY A 276 -2.10 19.93 9.83
CA GLY A 276 -3.03 20.25 8.75
C GLY A 276 -3.29 21.76 8.63
N ASN A 277 -2.53 22.39 7.72
CA ASN A 277 -2.92 23.55 6.92
C ASN A 277 -3.26 23.03 5.52
#